data_AF-A0A2N3AL83-F1
#
_entry.id   AF-A0A2N3AL83-F1
#
_cell.length_a   1.000
_cell.length_b   1.000
_cell.length_c   1.000
_cell.angle_alpha   90.00
_cell.angle_beta   90.00
_cell.angle_gamma   90.00
#
_symmetry.space_group_name_H-M   'P 1'
#
loop_
_entity.id
_entity.type
_entity.pdbx_description
1 polymer ?
#
loop_
_entity_poly.entity_id
_entity_poly.type
_entity_poly.pdbx_seq_one_letter_code
_entity_poly.pdbx_strand_id
1 'polypeptide(L)'
;MQLQLGVAIIVAILAVVFALQNAVPIMVSFLTWRFESSLALVLLITVALGVIMSLLVSVPSKIKRMKLISSQKKKIQELEWDLQRESERKKEEEIESEEPELPSE
;
A
#
# COMPACT_ATOMS: atom_id res chain seq x y z
N MET A 1 10.12 -0.61 -19.96
CA MET A 1 11.30 -0.61 -19.08
C MET A 1 12.41 0.31 -19.58
N GLN A 2 12.82 0.25 -20.85
CA GLN A 2 13.88 1.12 -21.39
C GLN A 2 13.54 2.63 -21.37
N LEU A 3 12.27 2.99 -21.61
CA LEU A 3 11.82 4.39 -21.54
C LEU A 3 11.95 4.99 -20.14
N GLN A 4 11.62 4.21 -19.09
CA GLN A 4 11.75 4.65 -17.70
C GLN A 4 13.22 4.89 -17.32
N LEU A 5 14.13 4.04 -17.81
CA LEU A 5 15.57 4.21 -17.61
C LEU A 5 16.09 5.45 -18.31
N GLY A 6 15.67 5.69 -19.56
CA GLY A 6 16.05 6.91 -20.31
C GLY A 6 15.59 8.18 -19.61
N VAL A 7 14.33 8.23 -19.14
CA VAL A 7 13.81 9.37 -18.36
C VAL A 7 14.60 9.55 -17.05
N ALA A 8 14.90 8.47 -16.33
CA ALA A 8 15.68 8.55 -15.09
C ALA A 8 17.08 9.12 -15.31
N ILE A 9 17.76 8.73 -16.41
CA ILE A 9 19.08 9.26 -16.76
C ILE A 9 19.00 10.76 -17.07
N ILE A 10 18.01 11.18 -17.87
CA ILE A 10 17.83 12.61 -18.19
C ILE A 10 17.62 13.43 -16.91
N VAL A 11 16.74 12.96 -16.01
CA VAL A 11 16.47 13.61 -14.72
C VAL A 11 17.74 13.67 -13.87
N ALA A 12 18.54 12.59 -13.83
CA ALA A 12 19.80 12.57 -13.09
C ALA A 12 20.81 13.59 -13.63
N ILE A 13 20.96 13.69 -14.96
CA ILE A 13 21.83 14.68 -15.60
C ILE A 13 21.37 16.10 -15.25
N LEU A 14 20.06 16.38 -15.36
CA LEU A 14 19.50 17.69 -15.00
C LEU A 14 19.75 18.02 -13.53
N ALA A 15 19.63 17.05 -12.62
CA ALA A 15 19.93 17.25 -11.20
C ALA A 15 21.41 17.57 -10.95
N VAL A 16 22.33 16.91 -11.64
CA VAL A 16 23.77 17.21 -11.55
C VAL A 16 24.07 18.60 -12.09
N VAL A 17 23.54 18.96 -13.26
CA VAL A 17 23.70 20.30 -13.84
C VAL A 17 23.14 21.37 -12.90
N PHE A 18 21.95 21.14 -12.33
CA PHE A 18 21.35 22.01 -11.33
C PHE A 18 22.26 22.18 -10.10
N ALA A 19 22.85 21.08 -9.60
CA ALA A 19 23.75 21.12 -8.46
C ALA A 19 25.04 21.90 -8.74
N LEU A 20 25.64 21.72 -9.91
CA LEU A 20 26.85 22.42 -10.32
C LEU A 20 26.60 23.92 -10.53
N GLN A 21 25.47 24.30 -11.16
CA GLN A 21 25.13 25.71 -11.38
C GLN A 21 24.75 26.43 -10.08
N ASN A 22 24.15 25.72 -9.13
CA ASN A 22 23.70 26.28 -7.84
C ASN A 22 24.67 25.91 -6.70
N ALA A 23 25.96 25.75 -7.02
CA ALA A 23 27.02 25.44 -6.06
C ALA A 23 27.46 26.66 -5.21
N VAL A 24 26.91 27.85 -5.49
CA VAL A 24 27.17 29.06 -4.70
C VAL A 24 26.73 28.82 -3.24
N PRO A 25 27.62 29.03 -2.26
CA PRO A 25 27.29 28.83 -0.86
C PRO A 25 26.30 29.89 -0.38
N ILE A 26 25.25 29.43 0.29
CA ILE A 26 24.25 30.25 0.98
C ILE A 26 24.30 29.95 2.48
N MET A 27 24.05 30.96 3.30
CA MET A 27 23.91 30.78 4.74
C MET A 27 22.48 30.34 5.06
N VAL A 28 22.34 29.16 5.63
CA VAL A 28 21.08 28.62 6.10
C VAL A 28 21.01 28.82 7.61
N SER A 29 19.97 29.52 8.07
CA SER A 29 19.66 29.66 9.50
C SER A 29 18.42 28.84 9.82
N PHE A 30 18.56 27.81 10.65
CA PHE A 30 17.46 26.96 11.08
C PHE A 30 17.46 26.82 12.60
N LEU A 31 16.45 27.40 13.25
CA LEU A 31 16.36 27.46 14.71
C LEU A 31 17.63 28.11 15.31
N THR A 32 18.47 27.36 16.03
CA THR A 32 19.75 27.83 16.59
C THR A 32 20.95 27.48 15.72
N TRP A 33 20.77 26.73 14.63
CA TRP A 33 21.84 26.32 13.74
C TRP A 33 22.05 27.32 12.60
N ARG A 34 23.31 27.59 12.29
CA ARG A 34 23.73 28.36 11.13
C ARG A 34 24.84 27.61 10.43
N PHE A 35 24.67 27.34 9.14
CA PHE A 35 25.68 26.64 8.35
C PHE A 35 25.65 27.16 6.91
N GLU A 36 26.79 27.05 6.24
CA GLU A 36 26.91 27.36 4.81
C GLU A 36 26.71 26.09 4.00
N SER A 37 25.86 26.16 2.99
CA SER A 37 25.61 25.05 2.08
C SER A 37 25.23 25.57 0.70
N SER A 38 25.35 24.74 -0.33
CA SER A 38 24.87 25.13 -1.65
C SER A 38 23.33 25.07 -1.69
N LEU A 39 22.73 25.97 -2.47
CA LEU A 39 21.26 26.01 -2.62
C LEU A 39 20.70 24.67 -3.12
N ALA A 40 21.42 24.01 -4.02
CA ALA A 40 21.02 22.71 -4.52
C ALA A 40 20.98 21.62 -3.45
N LEU A 41 21.99 21.56 -2.57
CA LEU A 41 22.05 20.56 -1.50
C LEU A 41 20.89 20.75 -0.53
N VAL A 42 20.62 22.00 -0.14
CA VAL A 42 19.49 22.35 0.74
C VAL A 42 18.17 21.88 0.12
N LEU A 43 17.94 22.18 -1.17
CA LEU A 43 16.73 21.76 -1.87
C LEU A 43 16.59 20.23 -1.95
N LEU A 44 17.67 19.52 -2.29
CA LEU A 44 17.66 18.06 -2.32
C LEU A 44 17.29 17.45 -0.96
N ILE A 45 17.87 17.97 0.13
CA ILE A 45 17.52 17.51 1.49
C ILE A 45 16.06 17.81 1.81
N THR A 46 15.56 19.01 1.53
CA THR A 46 14.15 19.35 1.80
C THR A 46 13.17 18.47 1.03
N VAL A 47 13.45 18.17 -0.25
CA VAL A 47 12.62 17.26 -1.05
C VAL A 47 12.69 15.85 -0.49
N ALA A 48 13.88 15.34 -0.17
CA ALA A 48 14.06 14.01 0.42
C ALA A 48 13.29 13.87 1.74
N LEU A 49 13.37 14.88 2.62
CA LEU A 49 12.61 14.92 3.86
C LEU A 49 11.10 14.95 3.59
N GLY A 50 10.64 15.72 2.61
CA GLY A 50 9.24 15.73 2.20
C GLY A 50 8.74 14.34 1.75
N VAL A 51 9.53 13.63 0.96
CA VAL A 51 9.22 12.25 0.54
C VAL A 51 9.16 11.32 1.75
N ILE A 52 10.16 11.35 2.64
CA ILE A 52 10.19 10.53 3.86
C ILE A 52 8.96 10.80 4.72
N MET A 53 8.61 12.07 4.94
CA MET A 53 7.42 12.46 5.69
C MET A 53 6.14 11.95 5.03
N SER A 54 6.01 12.04 3.71
CA SER A 54 4.85 11.52 2.98
C SER A 54 4.69 10.00 3.12
N LEU A 55 5.80 9.26 3.09
CA LEU A 55 5.82 7.81 3.27
C LEU A 55 5.43 7.46 4.70
N LEU A 56 5.97 8.18 5.69
CA LEU A 56 5.67 7.96 7.10
C LEU A 56 4.19 8.20 7.41
N VAL A 57 3.62 9.29 6.89
CA VAL A 57 2.18 9.58 7.00
C VAL A 57 1.31 8.53 6.31
N SER A 58 1.82 7.85 5.27
CA SER A 58 1.09 6.79 4.56
C SER A 58 1.02 5.44 5.30
N VAL A 59 1.93 5.18 6.26
CA VAL A 59 2.00 3.92 7.04
C VAL A 59 0.69 3.58 7.77
N PRO A 60 0.09 4.46 8.60
CA PRO A 60 -1.13 4.12 9.34
C PRO A 60 -2.31 3.78 8.43
N SER A 61 -2.42 4.43 7.28
CA SER A 61 -3.45 4.14 6.28
C SER A 61 -3.32 2.72 5.71
N LYS A 62 -2.08 2.28 5.42
CA LYS A 62 -1.80 0.91 4.95
C LYS A 62 -2.13 -0.12 6.03
N ILE A 63 -1.78 0.13 7.29
CA ILE A 63 -2.08 -0.78 8.40
C ILE A 63 -3.61 -0.95 8.56
N LYS A 64 -4.38 0.15 8.54
CA LYS A 64 -5.85 0.09 8.62
C LYS A 64 -6.44 -0.74 7.47
N ARG A 65 -5.98 -0.50 6.23
CA ARG A 65 -6.41 -1.28 5.06
C ARG A 65 -6.10 -2.76 5.20
N MET A 66 -4.91 -3.10 5.70
CA MET A 66 -4.49 -4.50 5.88
C MET A 66 -5.34 -5.23 6.92
N LYS A 67 -5.70 -4.54 8.01
CA LYS A 67 -6.66 -5.07 9.01
C LYS A 67 -8.06 -5.26 8.41
N LEU A 68 -8.55 -4.30 7.64
CA LEU A 68 -9.85 -4.40 6.97
C LEU A 68 -9.88 -5.59 6.02
N ILE A 69 -8.88 -5.75 5.16
CA ILE A 69 -8.77 -6.88 4.23
C ILE A 69 -8.77 -8.22 4.99
N SER A 70 -8.03 -8.31 6.09
CA SER A 70 -8.02 -9.52 6.92
C SER A 70 -9.41 -9.84 7.50
N SER A 71 -10.11 -8.83 8.01
CA SER A 71 -11.48 -9.01 8.54
C SER A 71 -12.48 -9.41 7.45
N GLN A 72 -12.39 -8.81 6.27
CA GLN A 72 -13.25 -9.13 5.12
C GLN A 72 -12.99 -10.56 4.63
N LYS A 73 -11.72 -10.98 4.56
CA LYS A 73 -11.36 -12.35 4.17
C LYS A 73 -11.94 -13.39 5.14
N LYS A 74 -11.89 -13.12 6.44
CA LYS A 74 -12.53 -14.00 7.45
C LYS A 74 -14.05 -14.06 7.25
N LYS A 75 -14.70 -12.92 6.98
CA LYS A 75 -16.14 -12.86 6.73
C LYS A 75 -16.55 -13.65 5.50
N ILE A 76 -15.76 -13.57 4.43
CA ILE A 76 -15.97 -14.36 3.20
C ILE A 76 -15.89 -15.86 3.51
N GLN A 77 -14.86 -16.30 4.23
CA GLN A 77 -14.71 -17.72 4.60
C GLN A 77 -15.86 -18.24 5.48
N GLU A 78 -16.33 -17.43 6.43
CA GLU A 78 -17.48 -17.75 7.28
C GLU A 78 -18.75 -17.92 6.44
N LEU A 79 -19.03 -16.97 5.54
CA LEU A 79 -20.19 -17.03 4.65
C LEU A 79 -20.13 -18.21 3.66
N GLU A 80 -18.95 -18.53 3.12
CA GLU A 80 -18.73 -19.69 2.25
C GLU A 80 -19.03 -21.00 3.00
N TRP A 81 -18.57 -21.12 4.25
CA TRP A 81 -18.83 -22.28 5.09
C TRP A 81 -20.32 -22.43 5.43
N ASP A 82 -21.00 -21.34 5.77
CA ASP A 82 -22.43 -21.35 6.09
C ASP A 82 -23.29 -21.75 4.89
N LEU A 83 -22.99 -21.20 3.70
CA LEU A 83 -23.64 -21.59 2.44
C LEU A 83 -23.45 -23.08 2.14
N GLN A 84 -22.25 -23.61 2.36
CA GLN A 84 -21.98 -25.02 2.13
C GLN A 84 -22.80 -25.91 3.08
N ARG A 85 -22.87 -25.56 4.38
CA ARG A 85 -23.71 -26.29 5.36
C ARG A 85 -25.19 -26.19 5.10
N GLU A 86 -25.67 -25.07 4.56
CA GLU A 86 -27.07 -24.95 4.14
C GLU A 86 -27.36 -25.83 2.92
N SER A 87 -26.44 -25.89 1.96
CA SER A 87 -26.57 -26.75 0.79
C SER A 87 -26.53 -28.24 1.12
N GLU A 88 -25.73 -28.64 2.12
CA GLU A 88 -25.67 -30.01 2.64
C GLU A 88 -26.96 -30.38 3.37
N ARG A 89 -27.47 -29.49 4.24
CA ARG A 89 -28.76 -29.70 4.92
C ARG A 89 -29.92 -29.83 3.96
N LYS A 90 -30.00 -28.98 2.92
CA LYS A 90 -31.05 -29.10 1.90
C LYS A 90 -30.98 -30.42 1.16
N LYS A 91 -29.79 -30.93 0.86
CA LYS A 91 -29.62 -32.25 0.25
C LYS A 91 -30.07 -33.38 1.18
N GLU A 92 -29.74 -33.30 2.47
CA GLU A 92 -30.18 -34.28 3.47
C GLU A 92 -31.71 -34.28 3.62
N GLU A 93 -32.35 -33.11 3.69
CA GLU A 93 -33.81 -32.96 3.73
C GLU A 93 -34.50 -33.49 2.46
N GLU A 94 -33.89 -33.29 1.29
CA GLU A 94 -34.41 -33.79 -0.01
C GLU A 94 -34.30 -35.32 -0.09
N ILE A 95 -33.20 -35.91 0.40
CA ILE A 95 -32.99 -37.37 0.46
C ILE A 95 -33.97 -38.02 1.46
N GLU A 96 -34.21 -37.42 2.63
CA GLU A 96 -35.16 -37.92 3.63
C GLU A 96 -36.61 -37.82 3.13
N SER A 97 -36.92 -36.85 2.27
CA SER A 97 -38.24 -36.71 1.64
C SER A 97 -38.50 -37.66 0.46
N GLU A 98 -37.45 -38.24 -0.14
CA GLU A 98 -37.54 -39.20 -1.25
C GLU A 98 -37.45 -40.67 -0.80
N GLU A 99 -37.20 -40.96 0.48
CA GLU A 99 -37.20 -42.33 1.00
C GLU A 99 -38.65 -42.87 1.04
N PRO A 100 -39.00 -43.88 0.24
CA PRO A 100 -40.39 -44.33 0.12
C PRO A 100 -40.82 -44.98 1.43
N GLU A 101 -41.96 -44.56 1.96
CA GLU A 101 -42.67 -45.25 3.04
C GLU A 101 -42.75 -46.74 2.68
N LEU A 102 -41.89 -47.56 3.30
CA LEU A 102 -41.96 -49.01 3.15
C LEU A 102 -43.33 -49.45 3.67
N PRO A 103 -44.14 -50.19 2.87
CA PRO A 103 -45.40 -50.71 3.35
C PRO A 103 -45.11 -51.64 4.53
N SER A 104 -45.67 -51.28 5.69
CA SER A 104 -45.69 -52.12 6.87
C SER A 104 -46.61 -53.32 6.63
N GLU A 105 -46.05 -54.48 6.31
CA GLU A 105 -46.67 -55.81 6.50
C GLU A 105 -45.64 -56.87 6.89
#